data_AF-Q4PTW9-F1
#
_entry.id   AF-Q4PTW9-F1
#
_cell.length_a   1.000
_cell.length_b   1.000
_cell.length_c   1.000
_cell.angle_alpha   90.00
_cell.angle_beta   90.00
_cell.angle_gamma   90.00
#
_symmetry.space_group_name_H-M   'P 1'
#
loop_
_entity.id
_entity.type
_entity.pdbx_description
1 polymer ?
#
loop_
_entity_poly.entity_id
_entity_poly.type
_entity_poly.pdbx_seq_one_letter_code
_entity_poly.pdbx_strand_id
1 'polypeptide(L)' 'IIIPTIMLLPTALLSPQNLIWTNTTTHSLLIATISLQWLHPTYFPYKNLTQWTGIDQISAPLLVLSCWLLPLMLLA' A
#
# COMPACT_ATOMS: atom_id res chain seq x y z
N ILE A 1 -2.51 -0.87 -5.75
CA ILE A 1 -2.19 -0.05 -4.56
C ILE A 1 -2.73 1.37 -4.67
N ILE A 2 -2.62 2.06 -5.82
CA ILE A 2 -3.10 3.45 -5.99
C ILE A 2 -4.59 3.66 -5.66
N ILE A 3 -5.47 2.78 -6.16
CA ILE A 3 -6.91 2.86 -5.88
C ILE A 3 -7.20 2.72 -4.37
N PRO A 4 -6.74 1.64 -3.68
CA PRO A 4 -7.03 1.50 -2.25
C PRO A 4 -6.35 2.56 -1.38
N THR A 5 -5.22 3.16 -1.79
CA THR A 5 -4.64 4.30 -1.07
C THR A 5 -5.49 5.56 -1.20
N ILE A 6 -6.04 5.85 -2.39
CA ILE A 6 -6.96 6.99 -2.57
C ILE A 6 -8.23 6.77 -1.77
N MET A 7 -8.73 5.53 -1.72
CA MET A 7 -9.92 5.16 -0.98
C MET A 7 -9.73 5.21 0.55
N LEU A 8 -8.49 5.18 1.05
CA LEU A 8 -8.19 5.31 2.48
C LEU A 8 -8.62 6.69 3.02
N LEU A 9 -8.43 7.75 2.23
CA LEU A 9 -8.73 9.13 2.59
C LEU A 9 -10.23 9.38 2.87
N PRO A 10 -11.18 9.01 1.97
CA PRO A 10 -12.60 9.10 2.28
C PRO A 10 -13.02 8.12 3.38
N THR A 11 -12.43 6.93 3.50
CA THR A 11 -12.77 6.02 4.61
C THR A 11 -12.39 6.57 5.99
N ALA A 12 -11.28 7.31 6.08
CA ALA A 12 -10.90 8.02 7.30
C ALA A 12 -11.86 9.17 7.62
N LEU A 13 -12.37 9.86 6.59
CA LEU A 13 -13.25 11.02 6.75
C LEU A 13 -14.70 10.65 7.07
N LEU A 14 -15.20 9.54 6.54
CA LEU A 14 -16.58 9.07 6.74
C LEU A 14 -16.74 8.11 7.95
N SER A 15 -15.65 7.68 8.59
CA SER A 15 -15.74 6.73 9.71
C SER A 15 -16.11 7.42 11.04
N PRO A 16 -16.88 6.74 11.91
CA PRO A 16 -17.27 7.29 13.20
C PRO A 16 -16.05 7.41 14.12
N GLN A 17 -15.97 8.50 14.89
CA GLN A 17 -14.77 8.95 15.62
C GLN A 17 -14.11 7.90 16.53
N ASN A 18 -14.89 6.98 17.11
CA ASN A 18 -14.38 5.89 17.95
C ASN A 18 -13.66 4.76 17.17
N LEU A 19 -13.93 4.63 15.87
CA LEU A 19 -13.42 3.54 15.01
C LEU A 19 -12.51 4.04 13.89
N ILE A 20 -12.23 5.35 13.82
CA ILE A 20 -11.38 5.92 12.77
C ILE A 20 -10.01 5.26 12.80
N TRP A 21 -9.36 5.22 13.96
CA TRP A 21 -8.01 4.65 14.12
C TRP A 21 -7.95 3.15 13.83
N THR A 22 -8.94 2.37 14.26
CA THR A 22 -8.98 0.93 13.99
C THR A 22 -9.28 0.63 12.52
N ASN A 23 -10.17 1.38 11.87
CA ASN A 23 -10.47 1.19 10.45
C ASN A 23 -9.30 1.64 9.56
N THR A 24 -8.65 2.76 9.85
CA THR A 24 -7.51 3.23 9.04
C THR A 24 -6.29 2.33 9.17
N THR A 25 -5.98 1.83 10.37
CA THR A 25 -4.88 0.86 10.60
C THR A 25 -5.15 -0.48 9.92
N THR A 26 -6.37 -1.01 10.02
CA THR A 26 -6.72 -2.30 9.38
C THR A 26 -6.70 -2.20 7.85
N HIS A 27 -7.27 -1.13 7.27
CA HIS A 27 -7.22 -0.91 5.83
C HIS A 27 -5.79 -0.67 5.33
N SER A 28 -4.98 0.12 6.03
CA SER A 28 -3.57 0.34 5.66
C SER A 28 -2.74 -0.95 5.74
N LEU A 29 -2.96 -1.78 6.75
CA LEU A 29 -2.30 -3.07 6.89
C LEU A 29 -2.70 -4.06 5.78
N LEU A 30 -3.97 -4.08 5.37
CA LEU A 30 -4.41 -4.85 4.19
C LEU A 30 -3.69 -4.39 2.91
N ILE A 31 -3.53 -3.08 2.71
CA ILE A 31 -2.80 -2.55 1.56
C ILE A 31 -1.31 -2.96 1.62
N ALA A 32 -0.71 -2.90 2.82
CA ALA A 32 0.68 -3.31 3.04
C ALA A 32 0.91 -4.80 2.74
N THR A 33 0.00 -5.68 3.15
CA THR A 33 0.10 -7.13 2.83
C THR A 33 -0.06 -7.42 1.33
N ILE A 34 -0.95 -6.71 0.63
CA ILE A 34 -1.10 -6.84 -0.83
C ILE A 34 0.19 -6.39 -1.55
N SER A 35 0.89 -5.39 -1.02
CA SER A 35 2.13 -4.90 -1.62
C SER A 35 3.24 -5.95 -1.69
N LEU A 36 3.28 -6.92 -0.77
CA LEU A 36 4.27 -8.02 -0.78
C LEU A 36 4.23 -8.87 -2.05
N GLN A 37 3.11 -8.89 -2.80
CA GLN A 37 3.02 -9.61 -4.08
C GLN A 37 4.04 -9.11 -5.12
N TRP A 38 4.55 -7.88 -4.97
CA TRP A 38 5.54 -7.30 -5.87
C TRP A 38 6.98 -7.75 -5.60
N LEU A 39 7.26 -8.34 -4.42
CA LEU A 39 8.58 -8.88 -4.09
C LEU A 39 8.91 -10.18 -4.84
N HIS A 40 7.94 -10.80 -5.52
CA HIS A 40 8.19 -12.01 -6.29
C HIS A 40 9.11 -11.72 -7.49
N PRO A 41 10.34 -12.25 -7.52
CA PRO A 41 11.26 -12.01 -8.62
C PRO A 41 10.73 -12.67 -9.90
N THR A 42 10.61 -11.88 -10.96
CA THR A 42 10.31 -12.40 -12.30
C THR A 42 11.59 -12.39 -13.12
N TYR A 43 11.73 -13.35 -14.05
CA TYR A 43 12.91 -13.44 -14.92
C TYR A 43 13.10 -12.20 -15.82
N PHE A 44 12.04 -11.41 -15.99
CA PHE A 44 12.09 -10.13 -16.70
C PHE A 44 12.42 -8.98 -15.75
N PRO A 45 13.37 -8.10 -16.12
CA PRO A 45 13.84 -6.99 -15.26
C PRO A 45 12.78 -5.91 -15.03
N TYR A 46 11.76 -5.84 -15.90
CA TYR A 46 10.73 -4.82 -15.89
C TYR A 46 9.34 -5.45 -15.78
N LYS A 47 8.68 -5.23 -14.66
CA LYS A 47 7.29 -5.66 -14.46
C LYS A 47 6.38 -4.48 -14.79
N ASN A 48 6.02 -4.35 -16.07
CA ASN A 48 5.15 -3.26 -16.51
C ASN A 48 3.69 -3.56 -16.16
N LEU A 49 3.07 -2.73 -15.31
CA LEU A 49 1.64 -2.88 -14.96
C LEU A 49 0.77 -2.07 -15.93
N THR A 50 1.21 -0.86 -16.31
CA THR A 50 0.59 -0.01 -17.34
C THR A 50 1.65 0.84 -18.04
N GLN A 51 1.34 1.51 -19.17
CA GLN A 51 2.29 2.41 -19.84
C GLN A 51 2.84 3.55 -18.94
N TRP A 52 2.13 3.89 -17.86
CA TRP A 52 2.48 4.98 -16.96
C TRP A 52 3.12 4.50 -15.66
N THR A 53 3.01 3.20 -15.34
CA THR A 53 3.46 2.61 -14.08
C THR A 53 4.19 1.30 -14.32
N GLY A 54 5.51 1.35 -14.24
CA GLY A 54 6.38 0.20 -14.23
C GLY A 54 7.00 -0.04 -12.87
N ILE A 55 7.27 -1.31 -12.58
CA ILE A 55 7.95 -1.73 -11.36
C ILE A 55 9.23 -2.45 -11.76
N ASP A 56 10.35 -1.83 -11.39
CA ASP A 56 11.69 -2.39 -11.47
C ASP A 56 12.01 -3.21 -10.22
N GLN A 57 12.97 -4.13 -10.34
CA GLN A 57 13.39 -4.99 -9.24
C GLN A 57 13.93 -4.24 -8.01
N ILE A 58 14.44 -3.01 -8.20
CA ILE A 58 14.88 -2.12 -7.10
C ILE A 58 13.69 -1.33 -6.53
N SER A 59 12.76 -0.89 -7.38
CA SER A 59 11.59 -0.10 -6.95
C SER A 59 10.58 -0.94 -6.15
N ALA A 60 10.47 -2.24 -6.44
CA ALA A 60 9.56 -3.16 -5.77
C ALA A 60 9.76 -3.21 -4.24
N PRO A 61 10.95 -3.52 -3.68
CA PRO A 61 11.15 -3.54 -2.24
C PRO A 61 10.94 -2.17 -1.59
N LEU A 62 11.29 -1.08 -2.27
CA LEU A 62 11.15 0.28 -1.76
C LEU A 62 9.67 0.70 -1.68
N LEU A 63 8.86 0.32 -2.68
CA LEU A 63 7.41 0.51 -2.68
C LEU A 63 6.70 -0.32 -1.59
N VAL A 64 7.19 -1.53 -1.31
CA VAL A 64 6.68 -2.34 -0.19
C VAL A 64 6.99 -1.65 1.14
N LEU A 65 8.22 -1.15 1.30
CA LEU A 65 8.65 -0.43 2.51
C LEU A 65 7.81 0.82 2.77
N SER A 66 7.55 1.63 1.75
CA SER A 66 6.72 2.83 1.89
C SER A 66 5.28 2.49 2.26
N CYS A 67 4.72 1.41 1.70
CA CYS A 67 3.38 0.95 2.04
C CYS A 67 3.28 0.44 3.49
N TRP A 68 4.36 -0.10 4.04
CA TRP A 68 4.46 -0.54 5.44
C TRP A 68 4.66 0.60 6.44
N LEU A 69 5.27 1.70 6.01
CA LEU A 69 5.54 2.85 6.87
C LEU A 69 4.24 3.54 7.32
N LEU A 70 3.20 3.54 6.47
CA LEU A 70 1.90 4.16 6.75
C LEU A 70 1.15 3.52 7.95
N PRO A 71 0.91 2.20 8.01
CA PRO A 71 0.29 1.57 9.19
C PRO A 71 1.18 1.69 10.44
N LEU A 72 2.51 1.66 10.28
CA LEU A 72 3.45 1.78 11.41
C LEU A 72 3.37 3.16 12.07
N MET A 73 3.26 4.22 11.26
CA MET A 73 3.06 5.59 11.77
C MET A 73 1.70 5.78 12.46
N LEU A 74 0.66 5.04 12.06
CA LEU A 74 -0.66 5.10 12.71
C LEU A 74 -0.69 4.36 14.06
N LEU A 75 0.23 3.41 14.29
CA LEU A 75 0.34 2.62 15.52
C LEU A 75 1.28 3.25 16.56
N ALA A 76 2.22 4.10 16.14
CA ALA A 76 3.18 4.79 17.00
C ALA A 76 2.53 5.95 17.76
#